data_AF-A0A969L6T3-F1
#
_entry.id   AF-A0A969L6T3-F1
#
_cell.length_a   1.000
_cell.length_b   1.000
_cell.length_c   1.000
_cell.angle_alpha   90.00
_cell.angle_beta   90.00
_cell.angle_gamma   90.00
#
_symmetry.space_group_name_H-M   'P 1'
#
loop_
_entity.id
_entity.type
_entity.pdbx_description
1 polymer ?
#
loop_
_entity_poly.entity_id
_entity_poly.type
_entity_poly.pdbx_seq_one_letter_code
_entity_poly.pdbx_strand_id
1 'polypeptide(L)'
;MLGEVNRPGHYPIFNDQVTLFEALSLAGDLKEFANARQIKLIRQKPEGVAVVLLDITDDDILMSPYYYLLPNDILYVEPLKAQVRRTNLPLLGAVFSGVSTLVLLLNFIAD
;
A
#
# COMPACT_ATOMS: atom_id res chain seq x y z
N MET A 1 -7.46 -7.73 5.06
CA MET A 1 -6.19 -7.12 4.57
C MET A 1 -6.44 -6.42 3.25
N LEU A 2 -6.03 -5.16 3.11
CA LEU A 2 -6.24 -4.35 1.92
C LEU A 2 -4.98 -3.53 1.59
N GLY A 3 -4.90 -3.01 0.36
CA GLY A 3 -3.83 -2.10 -0.06
C GLY A 3 -2.60 -2.82 -0.62
N GLU A 4 -1.42 -2.26 -0.33
CA GLU A 4 -0.14 -2.60 -0.98
C GLU A 4 0.51 -3.88 -0.38
N VAL A 5 -0.23 -4.98 -0.45
CA VAL A 5 0.20 -6.35 -0.08
C VAL A 5 0.10 -7.28 -1.27
N ASN A 6 0.82 -8.41 -1.24
CA ASN A 6 0.85 -9.35 -2.37
C ASN A 6 -0.52 -10.00 -2.64
N ARG A 7 -1.26 -10.34 -1.59
CA ARG A 7 -2.59 -10.96 -1.66
C ARG A 7 -3.59 -10.17 -0.80
N PRO A 8 -4.20 -9.11 -1.31
CA PRO A 8 -5.27 -8.43 -0.58
C PRO A 8 -6.51 -9.33 -0.52
N GLY A 9 -7.24 -9.30 0.60
CA GLY A 9 -8.41 -10.14 0.77
C GLY A 9 -8.87 -10.32 2.21
N HIS A 10 -9.91 -11.15 2.34
CA HIS A 10 -10.43 -11.63 3.60
C HIS A 10 -9.69 -12.90 4.03
N TYR A 11 -9.27 -12.95 5.29
CA TYR A 11 -8.53 -14.07 5.86
C TYR A 11 -9.30 -14.62 7.06
N PRO A 12 -9.90 -15.83 6.95
CA PRO A 12 -10.50 -16.48 8.09
C PRO A 12 -9.38 -16.92 9.05
N ILE A 13 -9.46 -16.47 10.29
CA ILE A 13 -8.52 -16.83 11.35
C ILE A 13 -9.24 -17.78 12.30
N PHE A 14 -8.69 -18.97 12.45
CA PHE A 14 -9.27 -20.04 13.27
C PHE A 14 -8.61 -20.17 14.65
N ASN A 15 -7.45 -19.54 14.84
CA ASN A 15 -6.77 -19.50 16.12
C ASN A 15 -7.36 -18.38 17.00
N ASP A 16 -7.30 -18.57 18.31
CA ASP A 16 -7.80 -17.58 19.28
C ASP A 16 -7.05 -16.24 19.21
N GLN A 17 -5.82 -16.25 18.70
CA GLN A 17 -4.99 -15.06 18.55
C GLN A 17 -4.25 -15.11 17.22
N VAL A 18 -4.15 -13.95 16.58
CA VAL A 18 -3.31 -13.72 15.39
C VAL A 18 -2.59 -12.40 15.56
N THR A 19 -1.30 -12.40 15.24
CA THR A 19 -0.48 -11.20 15.30
C THR A 19 -0.59 -10.40 14.00
N LEU A 20 -0.21 -9.12 14.07
CA LEU A 20 -0.06 -8.25 12.90
C LEU A 20 0.87 -8.89 11.84
N PHE A 21 1.98 -9.48 12.27
CA PHE A 21 2.97 -10.10 11.37
C PHE A 21 2.45 -11.39 10.73
N GLU A 22 1.74 -12.23 11.48
CA GLU A 22 1.10 -13.42 10.90
C GLU A 22 0.04 -13.02 9.87
N ALA A 23 -0.76 -11.99 10.15
CA ALA A 23 -1.74 -11.50 9.17
C ALA A 23 -1.09 -10.96 7.89
N LEU A 24 0.06 -10.27 8.02
CA LEU A 24 0.86 -9.83 6.87
C LEU A 24 1.42 -11.03 6.09
N SER A 25 1.96 -12.03 6.79
CA SER A 25 2.47 -13.27 6.17
C SER A 25 1.37 -14.02 5.42
N LEU A 26 0.15 -14.10 5.99
CA LEU A 26 -1.02 -14.65 5.32
C LEU A 26 -1.37 -13.87 4.04
N ALA A 27 -1.22 -12.54 4.07
CA ALA A 27 -1.35 -11.69 2.87
C ALA A 27 -0.18 -11.81 1.88
N GLY A 28 0.80 -12.68 2.14
CA GLY A 28 1.99 -12.84 1.31
C GLY A 28 2.98 -11.69 1.47
N ASP A 29 2.98 -11.02 2.61
CA ASP A 29 3.80 -9.86 2.93
C ASP A 29 3.52 -8.60 2.09
N LEU A 30 4.26 -7.55 2.44
CA LEU A 30 4.26 -6.25 1.79
C LEU A 30 4.81 -6.33 0.36
N LYS A 31 4.24 -5.54 -0.56
CA LYS A 31 4.83 -5.31 -1.89
C LYS A 31 6.03 -4.36 -1.80
N GLU A 32 6.80 -4.29 -2.90
CA GLU A 32 7.97 -3.41 -3.03
C GLU A 32 7.68 -1.95 -2.66
N PHE A 33 6.49 -1.44 -2.97
CA PHE A 33 6.12 -0.05 -2.73
C PHE A 33 5.22 0.17 -1.51
N ALA A 34 5.09 -0.82 -0.64
CA ALA A 34 4.34 -0.67 0.59
C ALA A 34 5.03 0.28 1.58
N ASN A 35 4.24 1.07 2.30
CA ASN A 35 4.73 1.90 3.39
C ASN A 35 4.63 1.15 4.73
N ALA A 36 5.70 0.44 5.11
CA ALA A 36 5.79 -0.30 6.36
C ALA A 36 5.63 0.57 7.63
N ARG A 37 5.82 1.89 7.51
CA ARG A 37 5.65 2.85 8.62
C ARG A 37 4.22 3.36 8.79
N GLN A 38 3.35 3.10 7.81
CA GLN A 38 1.98 3.61 7.78
C GLN A 38 1.00 2.50 7.40
N ILE A 39 0.89 1.50 8.28
CA ILE A 39 -0.17 0.50 8.19
C ILE A 39 -1.35 0.99 9.03
N LYS A 40 -2.53 1.12 8.42
CA LYS A 40 -3.76 1.51 9.10
C LYS A 40 -4.45 0.28 9.64
N LEU A 41 -4.61 0.22 10.96
CA LEU A 41 -5.54 -0.68 11.63
C LEU A 41 -6.87 0.04 11.82
N ILE A 42 -7.92 -0.46 11.19
CA ILE A 42 -9.29 0.02 11.33
C ILE A 42 -10.05 -0.99 12.18
N ARG A 43 -10.49 -0.56 13.35
CA ARG A 43 -11.13 -1.40 14.37
C ARG A 43 -12.49 -0.83 14.73
N GLN A 44 -13.52 -1.66 14.68
CA GLN A 44 -14.84 -1.29 15.20
C GLN A 44 -14.83 -1.41 16.72
N LYS A 45 -15.33 -0.37 17.39
CA LYS A 45 -15.53 -0.28 18.83
C LYS A 45 -16.99 0.13 19.12
N PRO A 46 -17.51 -0.11 20.33
CA PRO A 46 -18.86 0.33 20.70
C PRO A 46 -19.12 1.83 20.45
N GLU A 47 -18.09 2.65 20.65
CA GLU A 47 -18.12 4.10 20.45
C GLU A 47 -17.91 4.58 18.99
N GLY A 48 -17.63 3.67 18.06
CA GLY A 48 -17.42 3.99 16.64
C GLY A 48 -16.22 3.28 16.01
N VAL A 49 -15.64 3.88 14.97
CA VAL A 49 -14.50 3.31 14.25
C VAL A 49 -13.20 3.97 14.71
N ALA A 50 -12.28 3.17 15.24
CA ALA A 50 -10.93 3.61 15.56
C ALA A 50 -9.99 3.33 14.39
N VAL A 51 -9.18 4.32 14.01
CA VAL A 51 -8.11 4.16 13.02
C VAL A 51 -6.78 4.43 13.70
N VAL A 52 -5.93 3.41 13.71
CA VAL A 52 -4.60 3.46 14.35
C VAL A 52 -3.54 3.31 13.27
N LEU A 53 -2.50 4.14 13.33
CA LEU A 53 -1.33 4.00 12.47
C LEU A 53 -0.29 3.15 13.19
N LEU A 54 0.21 2.14 12.49
CA LEU A 54 1.20 1.19 12.97
C LEU A 54 2.45 1.31 12.10
N ASP A 55 3.60 1.39 12.76
CA ASP A 55 4.92 1.28 12.16
C ASP A 55 5.49 -0.10 12.54
N ILE A 56 5.63 -1.00 11.56
CA ILE A 56 6.19 -2.34 11.80
C ILE A 56 7.71 -2.38 11.67
N THR A 57 8.34 -1.24 11.38
CA THR A 57 9.81 -1.08 11.35
C THR A 57 10.37 -0.66 12.70
N ASP A 58 9.51 -0.31 13.64
CA ASP A 58 9.85 0.03 15.02
C ASP A 58 9.63 -1.19 15.93
N ASP A 59 10.62 -1.53 16.75
CA ASP A 59 10.56 -2.66 17.69
C ASP A 59 9.48 -2.45 18.76
N ASP A 60 9.09 -1.21 19.05
CA ASP A 60 8.02 -0.87 19.99
C ASP A 60 6.67 -1.47 19.57
N ILE A 61 6.51 -1.84 18.29
CA ILE A 61 5.30 -2.53 17.81
C ILE A 61 5.06 -3.86 18.54
N LEU A 62 6.11 -4.51 19.03
CA LEU A 62 6.03 -5.78 19.76
C LEU A 62 5.36 -5.61 21.14
N MET A 63 5.46 -4.42 21.73
CA MET A 63 4.82 -4.08 23.01
C MET A 63 3.49 -3.33 22.84
N SER A 64 3.11 -3.03 21.60
CA SER A 64 1.91 -2.29 21.28
C SER A 64 0.65 -3.07 21.68
N PRO A 65 -0.41 -2.40 22.19
CA PRO A 65 -1.71 -3.04 22.42
C PRO A 65 -2.41 -3.47 21.11
N TYR A 66 -1.81 -3.14 19.96
CA TYR A 66 -2.29 -3.50 18.62
C TYR A 66 -1.44 -4.59 17.95
N TYR A 67 -0.48 -5.18 18.67
CA TYR A 67 0.32 -6.30 18.15
C TYR A 67 -0.55 -7.52 17.80
N TYR A 68 -1.53 -7.82 18.66
CA TYR A 68 -2.56 -8.81 18.41
C TYR A 68 -3.80 -8.18 17.78
N LEU A 69 -4.30 -8.82 16.73
CA LEU A 69 -5.50 -8.38 16.03
C LEU A 69 -6.74 -8.93 16.73
N LEU A 70 -7.82 -8.16 16.65
CA LEU A 70 -9.14 -8.53 17.12
C LEU A 70 -10.02 -8.96 15.94
N PRO A 71 -11.12 -9.69 16.21
CA PRO A 71 -12.09 -10.03 15.18
C PRO A 71 -12.59 -8.79 14.44
N ASN A 72 -12.70 -8.92 13.11
CA ASN A 72 -13.14 -7.86 12.18
C ASN A 72 -12.18 -6.67 12.05
N ASP A 73 -10.95 -6.76 12.55
CA ASP A 73 -9.91 -5.78 12.26
C ASP A 73 -9.62 -5.73 10.76
N ILE A 74 -9.53 -4.52 10.22
CA ILE A 74 -9.12 -4.29 8.83
C ILE A 74 -7.75 -3.64 8.85
N LEU A 75 -6.76 -4.35 8.35
CA LEU A 75 -5.45 -3.78 8.05
C LEU A 75 -5.42 -3.29 6.61
N TYR A 76 -5.05 -2.02 6.44
CA TYR A 76 -4.84 -1.36 5.16
C TYR A 76 -3.41 -0.84 5.07
N VAL A 77 -2.68 -1.32 4.07
CA VAL A 77 -1.29 -0.94 3.81
C VAL A 77 -1.26 0.16 2.76
N GLU A 78 -0.71 1.31 3.12
CA GLU A 78 -0.58 2.43 2.19
C GLU A 78 0.58 2.23 1.20
N PRO A 79 0.43 2.67 -0.06
CA PRO A 79 1.55 2.78 -0.97
C PRO A 79 2.46 3.94 -0.59
N LEU A 80 3.76 3.82 -0.86
CA LEU A 80 4.71 4.91 -0.75
C LEU A 80 4.31 6.04 -1.71
N LYS A 81 4.43 7.31 -1.26
CA LYS A 81 4.13 8.50 -2.09
C LYS A 81 4.87 8.50 -3.44
N ALA A 82 6.07 7.92 -3.49
CA ALA A 82 6.87 7.77 -4.71
C ALA A 82 6.18 6.91 -5.79
N GLN A 83 5.41 5.90 -5.40
CA GLN A 83 4.64 5.05 -6.32
C GLN A 83 3.54 5.86 -7.01
N VAL A 84 2.77 6.63 -6.24
CA VAL A 84 1.71 7.51 -6.78
C VAL A 84 2.29 8.50 -7.81
N ARG A 85 3.52 8.96 -7.60
CA ARG A 85 4.22 9.84 -8.55
C ARG A 85 4.72 9.10 -9.80
N ARG A 86 5.17 7.85 -9.68
CA ARG A 86 5.59 7.00 -10.83
C ARG A 86 4.46 6.74 -11.82
N THR A 87 3.22 6.59 -11.36
CA THR A 87 2.07 6.42 -12.25
C THR A 87 1.86 7.60 -13.21
N ASN A 88 2.35 8.80 -12.86
CA ASN A 88 2.24 10.00 -13.69
C ASN A 88 3.42 10.24 -14.66
N LEU A 89 4.54 9.49 -14.52
CA LEU A 89 5.71 9.64 -15.39
C LEU A 89 5.50 9.17 -16.86
N PRO A 90 4.74 8.09 -17.15
CA PRO A 90 4.44 7.68 -18.52
C PRO A 90 3.75 8.77 -19.35
N LEU A 91 2.95 9.63 -18.71
CA LEU A 91 2.26 10.74 -19.37
C LEU A 91 3.25 11.78 -19.93
N LEU A 92 4.32 12.07 -19.20
CA LEU A 92 5.38 12.97 -19.66
C LEU A 92 6.14 12.36 -20.84
N GLY A 93 6.47 11.07 -20.77
CA GLY A 93 7.13 10.35 -21.88
C GLY A 93 6.29 10.35 -23.16
N ALA A 94 4.98 10.14 -23.04
CA ALA A 94 4.05 10.21 -24.18
C ALA A 94 4.04 11.60 -24.83
N VAL A 95 4.00 12.68 -24.03
CA VAL A 95 4.06 14.06 -24.54
C VAL A 95 5.37 14.33 -25.27
N PHE A 96 6.52 13.97 -24.68
CA PHE A 96 7.82 14.14 -25.34
C PHE A 96 7.93 13.35 -26.64
N SER A 97 7.40 12.12 -26.69
CA SER A 97 7.38 11.32 -27.91
C SER A 97 6.52 11.95 -29.01
N GLY A 98 5.38 12.54 -28.65
CA GLY A 98 4.50 13.25 -29.59
C GLY A 98 5.17 14.51 -30.15
N VAL A 99 5.81 15.31 -29.29
CA VAL A 99 6.57 16.50 -29.72
C VAL A 99 7.73 16.09 -30.64
N SER A 100 8.51 15.07 -30.27
CA SER A 100 9.61 14.59 -31.11
C SER A 100 9.13 14.09 -32.48
N THR A 101 8.01 13.37 -32.52
CA THR A 101 7.43 12.87 -33.78
C THR A 101 6.96 14.01 -34.66
N LEU A 102 6.32 15.04 -34.09
CA LEU A 102 5.90 16.24 -34.83
C LEU A 102 7.11 17.00 -35.39
N VAL A 103 8.17 17.18 -34.60
CA VAL A 103 9.40 17.83 -35.06
C VAL A 103 10.03 17.08 -36.25
N LEU A 104 10.06 15.74 -36.20
CA LEU A 104 10.56 14.92 -37.31
C LEU A 104 9.72 15.06 -38.58
N LEU A 105 8.39 15.09 -38.45
CA LEU A 105 7.49 15.29 -39.61
C LEU A 105 7.65 16.67 -40.23
N LEU A 106 7.81 17.71 -39.41
CA LEU A 106 8.05 19.08 -39.90
C LEU A 106 9.38 19.17 -40.67
N ASN A 107 10.44 18.55 -40.17
CA ASN A 107 11.72 18.50 -40.88
C ASN A 107 11.60 17.77 -42.23
N PHE A 108 10.90 16.63 -42.27
CA PHE A 108 10.73 15.86 -43.51
C PHE A 108 9.96 16.59 -44.61
N ILE A 109 9.03 17.50 -44.25
CA ILE A 109 8.25 18.28 -45.21
C ILE A 109 9.00 19.56 -45.65
N ALA A 110 9.96 20.02 -44.84
CA ALA A 110 10.75 21.22 -45.10
C ALA A 110 11.99 20.98 -45.99
N ASP A 111 12.44 19.72 -46.08
CA ASP A 111 13.45 19.22 -47.04
C ASP A 111 12.81 18.80 -48.37
#